data_AF-A0A151RCK9-F1
#
_entry.id   AF-A0A151RCK9-F1
#
_cell.length_a   1.000
_cell.length_b   1.000
_cell.length_c   1.000
_cell.angle_alpha   90.00
_cell.angle_beta   90.00
_cell.angle_gamma   90.00
#
_symmetry.space_group_name_H-M   'P 1'
#
loop_
_entity.id
_entity.type
_entity.pdbx_description
1 polymer ?
#
loop_
_entity_poly.entity_id
_entity_poly.type
_entity_poly.pdbx_seq_one_letter_code
_entity_poly.pdbx_strand_id
1 'polypeptide(L)'
;MNSYTIDKPSLHKEFYSDVWTTQRKWFLSNFKGDRRSDIIDLFYTFLNNVQTHVCFFDWLNVYLRRNNIHPPWVITITEDHSVNTLTVWHRKDGNLVKSDLPPNSSYFIPNLEDKYLASPFKYKSDETIGAQDIKALMEQNNYTNKYLQVE
;
A
#
# COMPACT_ATOMS: atom_id res chain seq x y z
N MET A 1 22.54 15.53 13.67
CA MET A 1 21.54 15.28 12.59
C MET A 1 22.06 14.11 11.78
N ASN A 2 21.37 12.97 11.80
CA ASN A 2 21.74 11.86 10.93
C ASN A 2 21.27 12.21 9.52
N SER A 3 22.20 12.44 8.60
CA SER A 3 21.89 12.62 7.19
C SER A 3 21.52 11.27 6.59
N TYR A 4 20.31 11.16 6.02
CA TYR A 4 19.91 9.98 5.26
C TYR A 4 20.95 9.69 4.17
N THR A 5 21.36 8.42 4.08
CA THR A 5 22.30 7.94 3.06
C THR A 5 21.75 6.67 2.45
N ILE A 6 21.74 6.60 1.13
CA ILE A 6 21.28 5.41 0.41
C ILE A 6 22.30 4.28 0.58
N ASP A 7 21.85 3.13 1.07
CA ASP A 7 22.66 1.91 1.17
C ASP A 7 22.83 1.22 -0.20
N LYS A 8 23.74 1.77 -1.01
CA LYS A 8 24.08 1.22 -2.32
C LYS A 8 24.56 -0.24 -2.28
N PRO A 9 25.41 -0.67 -1.31
CA PRO A 9 25.79 -2.08 -1.16
C PRO A 9 24.59 -3.04 -1.06
N SER A 10 23.60 -2.73 -0.24
CA SER A 10 22.41 -3.57 -0.09
C SER A 10 21.58 -3.62 -1.38
N LEU A 11 21.33 -2.48 -2.01
CA LEU A 11 20.63 -2.41 -3.31
C LEU A 11 21.35 -3.21 -4.40
N HIS A 12 22.68 -3.12 -4.45
CA HIS A 12 23.48 -3.91 -5.39
C HIS A 12 23.34 -5.40 -5.13
N LYS A 13 23.41 -5.84 -3.86
CA LYS A 13 23.22 -7.24 -3.49
C LYS A 13 21.82 -7.75 -3.86
N GLU A 14 20.78 -6.99 -3.58
CA GLU A 14 19.40 -7.32 -3.96
C GLU A 14 19.24 -7.43 -5.48
N PHE A 15 19.80 -6.48 -6.23
CA PHE A 15 19.74 -6.48 -7.69
C PHE A 15 20.35 -7.75 -8.28
N TYR A 16 21.47 -8.21 -7.71
CA TYR A 16 22.17 -9.42 -8.15
C TYR A 16 21.68 -10.73 -7.51
N SER A 17 20.69 -10.68 -6.61
CA SER A 17 20.12 -11.90 -6.01
C SER A 17 19.48 -12.83 -7.06
N ASP A 18 19.38 -14.11 -6.70
CA ASP A 18 18.83 -15.14 -7.58
C ASP A 18 17.32 -14.96 -7.81
N VAL A 19 16.61 -14.43 -6.81
CA VAL A 19 15.16 -14.14 -6.83
C VAL A 19 14.80 -13.28 -8.05
N TRP A 20 15.63 -12.28 -8.35
CA TRP A 20 15.36 -11.31 -9.42
C TRP A 20 16.03 -11.63 -10.75
N THR A 21 16.54 -12.85 -10.94
CA THR A 21 17.32 -13.20 -12.14
C THR A 21 16.56 -12.94 -13.45
N THR A 22 15.28 -13.30 -13.50
CA THR A 22 14.43 -13.13 -14.69
C THR A 22 14.21 -11.65 -15.00
N GLN A 23 13.84 -10.87 -13.99
CA GLN A 23 13.57 -9.44 -14.09
C GLN A 23 14.85 -8.67 -14.43
N ARG A 24 15.98 -9.02 -13.80
CA ARG A 24 17.31 -8.46 -14.09
C ARG A 24 17.69 -8.69 -15.55
N LYS A 25 17.63 -9.93 -16.03
CA LYS A 25 17.98 -10.26 -17.42
C LYS A 25 17.11 -9.48 -18.41
N TRP A 26 15.81 -9.41 -18.14
CA TRP A 26 14.89 -8.67 -18.99
C TRP A 26 15.19 -7.17 -18.98
N PHE A 27 15.38 -6.56 -17.80
CA PHE A 27 15.73 -5.13 -17.68
C PHE A 27 16.98 -4.79 -18.46
N LEU A 28 18.06 -5.58 -18.29
CA LEU A 28 19.33 -5.37 -18.99
C LEU A 28 19.24 -5.58 -20.51
N SER A 29 18.29 -6.42 -20.97
CA SER A 29 18.08 -6.68 -22.40
C SER A 29 17.23 -5.58 -23.07
N ASN A 30 16.19 -5.08 -22.38
CA ASN A 30 15.19 -4.17 -22.95
C ASN A 30 15.57 -2.70 -22.84
N PHE A 31 16.33 -2.31 -21.81
CA PHE A 31 16.82 -0.95 -21.64
C PHE A 31 18.32 -0.89 -21.87
N LYS A 32 18.76 -0.06 -22.83
CA LYS A 32 20.15 0.07 -23.24
C LYS A 32 20.56 1.54 -23.31
N GLY A 33 21.87 1.79 -23.20
CA GLY A 33 22.44 3.14 -23.30
C GLY A 33 21.80 4.12 -22.32
N ASP A 34 21.59 5.34 -22.80
CA ASP A 34 21.11 6.47 -22.01
C ASP A 34 19.76 6.17 -21.33
N ARG A 35 18.83 5.51 -22.03
CA ARG A 35 17.52 5.15 -21.47
C ARG A 35 17.63 4.29 -20.21
N ARG A 36 18.64 3.41 -20.12
CA ARG A 36 18.84 2.61 -18.91
C ARG A 36 19.39 3.46 -17.78
N SER A 37 20.34 4.35 -18.08
CA SER A 37 20.91 5.29 -17.11
C SER A 37 19.81 6.21 -16.55
N ASP A 38 18.95 6.76 -17.40
CA ASP A 38 17.83 7.62 -16.99
C ASP A 38 16.89 6.92 -15.99
N ILE A 39 16.57 5.64 -16.24
CA ILE A 39 15.72 4.86 -15.33
C ILE A 39 16.41 4.64 -13.97
N ILE A 40 17.73 4.37 -13.98
CA ILE A 40 18.50 4.20 -12.75
C ILE A 40 18.60 5.53 -11.98
N ASP A 41 18.77 6.65 -12.67
CA ASP A 41 18.84 7.98 -12.04
C ASP A 41 17.49 8.40 -11.46
N LEU A 42 16.38 8.09 -12.15
CA LEU A 42 15.02 8.27 -11.61
C LEU A 42 14.80 7.47 -10.33
N PHE A 43 15.31 6.24 -10.26
CA PHE A 43 15.23 5.41 -9.07
C PHE A 43 15.99 6.02 -7.88
N TYR A 44 17.24 6.44 -8.07
CA TYR A 44 18.00 7.07 -6.99
C TYR A 44 17.44 8.43 -6.56
N THR A 45 16.89 9.20 -7.51
CA THR A 45 16.16 10.44 -7.21
C THR A 45 14.94 10.15 -6.34
N PHE A 46 14.19 9.09 -6.67
CA PHE A 46 13.07 8.63 -5.86
C PHE A 46 13.50 8.26 -4.44
N LEU A 47 14.55 7.45 -4.27
CA LEU A 47 15.06 7.05 -2.94
C LEU A 47 15.48 8.25 -2.08
N ASN A 48 16.14 9.24 -2.66
CA ASN A 48 16.51 10.48 -1.96
C ASN A 48 15.29 11.26 -1.47
N ASN A 49 14.20 11.25 -2.24
CA ASN A 49 12.97 11.95 -1.89
C ASN A 49 12.19 11.23 -0.78
N VAL A 50 12.10 9.90 -0.85
CA VAL A 50 11.32 9.12 0.14
C VAL A 50 12.12 8.75 1.40
N GLN A 51 13.45 8.87 1.35
CA GLN A 51 14.37 8.59 2.46
C GLN A 51 14.15 7.22 3.12
N THR A 52 13.78 6.22 2.33
CA THR A 52 13.54 4.85 2.79
C THR A 52 14.11 3.85 1.80
N HIS A 53 14.34 2.62 2.25
CA HIS A 53 14.79 1.53 1.40
C HIS A 53 13.64 1.02 0.55
N VAL A 54 13.85 0.93 -0.77
CA VAL A 54 12.90 0.35 -1.72
C VAL A 54 13.68 -0.51 -2.70
N CYS A 55 13.26 -1.77 -2.86
CA CYS A 55 13.85 -2.68 -3.84
C CYS A 55 13.67 -2.13 -5.26
N PHE A 56 14.73 -2.21 -6.07
CA PHE A 56 14.73 -1.70 -7.44
C PHE A 56 13.63 -2.31 -8.30
N PHE A 57 13.39 -3.62 -8.20
CA PHE A 57 12.43 -4.31 -9.08
C PHE A 57 10.97 -4.02 -8.70
N ASP A 58 10.70 -3.74 -7.43
CA ASP A 58 9.37 -3.29 -6.99
C ASP A 58 9.08 -1.90 -7.54
N TRP A 59 10.04 -0.98 -7.42
CA TRP A 59 9.94 0.34 -8.05
C TRP A 59 9.84 0.25 -9.58
N LEU A 60 10.63 -0.61 -10.22
CA LEU A 60 10.64 -0.80 -11.66
C LEU A 60 9.27 -1.26 -12.16
N ASN A 61 8.62 -2.18 -11.45
CA ASN A 61 7.28 -2.62 -11.80
C ASN A 61 6.31 -1.41 -11.87
N VAL A 62 6.43 -0.44 -10.95
CA VAL A 62 5.56 0.77 -10.92
C VAL A 62 5.88 1.66 -12.10
N TYR A 63 7.18 1.84 -12.37
CA TYR A 63 7.66 2.59 -13.52
C TYR A 63 7.14 2.00 -14.83
N LEU A 64 7.25 0.69 -15.03
CA LEU A 64 6.79 0.01 -16.24
C LEU A 64 5.29 0.21 -16.45
N ARG A 65 4.48 0.04 -15.40
CA ARG A 65 3.03 0.27 -15.44
C ARG A 65 2.69 1.71 -15.80
N ARG A 66 3.30 2.71 -15.15
CA ARG A 66 3.07 4.14 -15.44
C ARG A 66 3.44 4.54 -16.87
N ASN A 67 4.40 3.84 -17.47
CA ASN A 67 4.85 4.08 -18.83
C ASN A 67 4.19 3.15 -19.87
N ASN A 68 3.15 2.38 -19.48
CA ASN A 68 2.47 1.41 -20.34
C ASN A 68 3.43 0.41 -21.01
N ILE A 69 4.45 -0.05 -20.28
CA ILE A 69 5.40 -1.08 -20.73
C ILE A 69 4.99 -2.42 -20.10
N HIS A 70 4.76 -3.42 -20.95
CA HIS A 70 4.31 -4.74 -20.52
C HIS A 70 5.47 -5.75 -20.48
N PRO A 71 5.97 -6.13 -19.29
CA PRO A 71 6.97 -7.19 -19.18
C PRO A 71 6.33 -8.58 -19.32
N PRO A 72 7.14 -9.64 -19.51
CA PRO A 72 6.66 -11.01 -19.66
C PRO A 72 6.21 -11.67 -18.34
N TRP A 73 6.35 -10.98 -17.21
CA TRP A 73 5.78 -11.42 -15.92
C TRP A 73 4.56 -10.60 -15.57
N VAL A 74 3.70 -11.18 -14.73
CA VAL A 74 2.60 -10.45 -14.12
C VAL A 74 3.21 -9.39 -13.19
N ILE A 75 2.98 -8.12 -13.50
CA ILE A 75 3.20 -7.06 -12.53
C ILE A 75 2.07 -7.14 -11.50
N THR A 76 2.34 -7.81 -10.39
CA THR A 76 1.48 -7.82 -9.18
C THR A 76 1.64 -6.54 -8.37
N ILE A 77 1.91 -5.42 -9.02
CA ILE A 77 1.44 -4.15 -8.47
C ILE A 77 -0.04 -4.18 -8.76
N THR A 78 -0.76 -4.76 -7.81
CA THR A 78 -2.18 -4.56 -7.67
C THR A 78 -2.42 -3.06 -7.83
N GLU A 79 -3.44 -2.69 -8.59
CA GLU A 79 -3.83 -1.30 -8.85
C GLU A 79 -4.37 -0.64 -7.58
N ASP A 80 -3.79 -0.98 -6.45
CA ASP A 80 -4.56 -1.31 -5.28
C ASP A 80 -3.98 -0.52 -4.15
N HIS A 81 -4.69 0.55 -3.86
CA HIS A 81 -4.72 1.12 -2.53
C HIS A 81 -5.18 0.10 -1.46
N SER A 82 -5.49 -1.15 -1.81
CA SER A 82 -5.60 -2.31 -0.92
C SER A 82 -4.35 -3.21 -1.04
N VAL A 83 -3.56 -3.38 0.01
CA VAL A 83 -3.76 -4.47 0.98
C VAL A 83 -5.12 -5.12 0.78
N ASN A 84 -5.26 -6.13 -0.10
CA ASN A 84 -6.48 -6.95 -0.30
C ASN A 84 -7.62 -6.67 0.71
N THR A 85 -8.34 -5.55 0.57
CA THR A 85 -9.40 -5.08 1.50
C THR A 85 -10.76 -5.30 0.88
N LEU A 86 -10.86 -6.20 -0.10
CA LEU A 86 -12.13 -6.82 -0.47
C LEU A 86 -12.56 -7.77 0.66
N THR A 87 -12.78 -7.21 1.86
CA THR A 87 -13.44 -7.89 2.95
C THR A 87 -14.89 -8.08 2.53
N VAL A 88 -15.33 -9.33 2.52
CA VAL A 88 -16.75 -9.64 2.33
C VAL A 88 -17.45 -9.38 3.67
N TRP A 89 -18.30 -8.38 3.66
CA TRP A 89 -19.04 -7.92 4.82
C TRP A 89 -20.50 -8.49 4.78
N HIS A 90 -20.89 -9.41 5.69
CA HIS A 90 -22.23 -9.90 6.14
C HIS A 90 -23.12 -8.94 6.99
N ARG A 91 -24.00 -8.16 6.36
CA ARG A 91 -24.82 -7.15 7.07
C ARG A 91 -25.80 -7.83 8.04
N LYS A 92 -26.37 -7.04 8.96
CA LYS A 92 -27.39 -7.50 9.93
C LYS A 92 -28.64 -8.09 9.26
N ASP A 93 -28.91 -7.69 8.02
CA ASP A 93 -30.02 -8.16 7.19
C ASP A 93 -29.67 -9.43 6.37
N GLY A 94 -28.47 -9.98 6.53
CA GLY A 94 -28.00 -11.18 5.82
C GLY A 94 -27.36 -10.90 4.44
N ASN A 95 -27.35 -9.65 3.98
CA ASN A 95 -26.80 -9.30 2.68
C ASN A 95 -25.27 -9.17 2.72
N LEU A 96 -24.59 -9.59 1.64
CA LEU A 96 -23.15 -9.48 1.49
C LEU A 96 -22.79 -8.18 0.76
N VAL A 97 -21.82 -7.43 1.28
CA VAL A 97 -21.28 -6.21 0.68
C VAL A 97 -19.76 -6.33 0.56
N LYS A 98 -19.23 -5.91 -0.58
CA LYS A 98 -17.78 -5.81 -0.83
C LYS A 98 -17.42 -4.32 -0.84
N SER A 99 -16.41 -3.91 -0.08
CA SER A 99 -16.00 -2.50 0.01
C SER A 99 -14.54 -2.39 0.45
N ASP A 100 -13.79 -1.53 -0.24
CA ASP A 100 -12.36 -1.28 -0.01
C ASP A 100 -12.10 -0.39 1.23
N LEU A 101 -13.13 0.30 1.71
CA LEU A 101 -13.12 1.20 2.87
C LEU A 101 -14.11 0.74 3.94
N PRO A 102 -13.95 1.15 5.22
CA PRO A 102 -14.93 0.86 6.26
C PRO A 102 -16.34 1.20 5.76
N PRO A 103 -17.31 0.28 5.94
CA PRO A 103 -18.54 0.27 5.18
C PRO A 103 -19.39 1.51 5.45
N ASN A 104 -20.02 2.10 4.41
CA ASN A 104 -20.93 3.26 4.54
C ASN A 104 -22.14 3.04 5.49
N SER A 105 -22.34 1.81 5.98
CA SER A 105 -23.33 1.47 7.01
C SER A 105 -22.71 0.54 8.07
N SER A 106 -23.19 0.61 9.32
CA SER A 106 -22.67 -0.21 10.42
C SER A 106 -22.79 -1.71 10.16
N TYR A 107 -21.78 -2.47 10.63
CA TYR A 107 -21.53 -3.82 10.14
C TYR A 107 -20.82 -4.71 11.19
N PHE A 108 -21.04 -6.04 11.20
CA PHE A 108 -20.39 -6.97 12.15
C PHE A 108 -19.23 -7.77 11.56
N ILE A 109 -18.01 -7.54 12.05
CA ILE A 109 -16.81 -8.25 11.54
C ILE A 109 -16.94 -9.76 11.80
N PRO A 110 -16.93 -10.61 10.76
CA PRO A 110 -17.03 -12.05 10.94
C PRO A 110 -15.70 -12.62 11.48
N ASN A 111 -15.76 -13.78 12.13
CA ASN A 111 -14.61 -14.55 12.61
C ASN A 111 -13.75 -13.88 13.70
N LEU A 112 -14.33 -12.97 14.49
CA LEU A 112 -13.74 -12.50 15.75
C LEU A 112 -14.46 -13.17 16.93
N GLU A 113 -13.73 -13.51 18.00
CA GLU A 113 -14.29 -14.11 19.21
C GLU A 113 -15.38 -13.22 19.83
N ASP A 114 -15.18 -11.89 19.79
CA ASP A 114 -16.21 -10.92 20.14
C ASP A 114 -16.86 -10.30 18.90
N LYS A 115 -18.14 -9.92 19.05
CA LYS A 115 -18.90 -9.23 17.99
C LYS A 115 -18.47 -7.77 17.90
N TYR A 116 -17.49 -7.48 17.05
CA TYR A 116 -17.07 -6.10 16.78
C TYR A 116 -17.95 -5.45 15.70
N LEU A 117 -18.47 -4.27 16.01
CA LEU A 117 -19.25 -3.44 15.09
C LEU A 117 -18.32 -2.43 14.39
N ALA A 118 -18.10 -2.59 13.10
CA ALA A 118 -17.48 -1.58 12.25
C ALA A 118 -18.51 -0.49 11.93
N SER A 119 -18.17 0.77 12.19
CA SER A 119 -19.02 1.93 11.89
C SER A 119 -18.51 2.65 10.63
N PRO A 120 -19.38 3.36 9.89
CA PRO A 120 -18.98 4.04 8.67
C PRO A 120 -17.92 5.09 8.86
N PHE A 121 -17.10 5.28 7.83
CA PHE A 121 -16.28 6.47 7.70
C PHE A 121 -17.22 7.67 7.51
N LYS A 122 -17.35 8.51 8.55
CA LYS A 122 -18.14 9.73 8.45
C LYS A 122 -17.36 10.76 7.63
N TYR A 123 -17.72 10.94 6.36
CA TYR A 123 -17.46 12.21 5.70
C TYR A 123 -18.26 13.29 6.43
N LYS A 124 -17.69 14.50 6.55
CA LYS A 124 -18.47 15.65 7.03
C LYS A 124 -19.65 15.85 6.08
N SER A 125 -20.85 15.45 6.49
CA SER A 125 -22.07 16.10 6.02
C SER A 125 -22.16 17.44 6.74
N ASP A 126 -22.83 18.43 6.13
CA ASP A 126 -23.08 19.76 6.71
C ASP A 126 -23.98 19.75 7.97
N GLU A 127 -24.09 18.61 8.65
CA GLU A 127 -24.87 18.45 9.87
C GLU A 127 -24.07 18.88 11.11
N THR A 128 -24.75 19.57 12.03
CA THR A 128 -24.18 20.06 13.28
C THR A 128 -23.65 18.92 14.15
N ILE A 129 -22.35 18.95 14.43
CA ILE A 129 -21.63 17.95 15.24
C ILE A 129 -22.27 17.83 16.63
N GLY A 130 -22.80 16.65 16.95
CA GLY A 130 -23.37 16.34 18.27
C GLY A 130 -22.36 15.69 19.22
N ALA A 131 -22.67 15.68 20.52
CA ALA A 131 -21.83 15.04 21.55
C ALA A 131 -21.58 13.54 21.28
N GLN A 132 -22.50 12.89 20.58
CA GLN A 132 -22.41 11.48 20.20
C GLN A 132 -21.37 11.24 19.08
N ASP A 133 -21.14 12.23 18.22
CA ASP A 133 -20.09 12.20 17.19
C ASP A 133 -18.71 12.36 17.81
N ILE A 134 -18.58 13.22 18.81
CA ILE A 134 -17.33 13.40 19.58
C ILE A 134 -16.98 12.10 20.31
N LYS A 135 -17.95 11.46 20.94
CA LYS A 135 -17.76 10.17 21.61
C LYS A 135 -17.33 9.07 20.64
N ALA A 136 -17.96 8.99 19.47
CA ALA A 136 -17.60 8.01 18.43
C ALA A 136 -16.17 8.25 17.90
N LEU A 137 -15.76 9.50 17.70
CA LEU A 137 -14.39 9.85 17.32
C LEU A 137 -13.36 9.49 18.41
N MET A 138 -13.69 9.72 19.68
CA MET A 138 -12.83 9.34 20.80
C MET A 138 -12.67 7.81 20.90
N GLU A 139 -13.76 7.06 20.75
CA GLU A 139 -13.74 5.59 20.76
C GLU A 139 -12.96 5.02 19.56
N GLN A 140 -13.11 5.61 18.38
CA GLN A 140 -12.35 5.25 17.19
C GLN A 140 -10.84 5.49 17.38
N ASN A 141 -10.45 6.67 17.86
CA ASN A 141 -9.04 6.98 18.14
C ASN A 141 -8.44 6.07 19.22
N ASN A 142 -9.23 5.71 20.24
CA ASN A 142 -8.79 4.79 21.29
C ASN A 142 -8.61 3.36 20.76
N TYR A 143 -9.45 2.89 19.83
CA TYR A 143 -9.27 1.59 19.20
C TYR A 143 -8.00 1.55 18.35
N THR A 144 -7.76 2.58 17.53
CA THR A 144 -6.52 2.71 16.74
C THR A 144 -5.28 2.74 17.62
N ASN A 145 -5.28 3.52 18.70
CA ASN A 145 -4.14 3.61 19.59
C ASN A 145 -3.88 2.31 20.37
N LYS A 146 -4.91 1.55 20.72
CA LYS A 146 -4.78 0.35 21.55
C LYS A 146 -4.45 -0.92 20.75
N TYR A 147 -4.89 -1.00 19.49
CA TYR A 147 -4.80 -2.25 18.71
C TYR A 147 -4.02 -2.13 17.40
N LEU A 148 -3.72 -0.91 16.93
CA LEU A 148 -2.94 -0.67 15.71
C LEU A 148 -1.57 -0.02 15.97
N GLN A 149 -1.24 0.30 17.22
CA GLN A 149 0.16 0.52 17.58
C GLN A 149 0.86 -0.84 17.63
N VAL A 150 1.60 -1.13 16.56
CA VAL A 150 2.59 -2.20 16.53
C VAL A 150 3.72 -1.78 17.46
N GLU A 151 3.96 -2.53 18.54
CA GLU A 151 5.23 -2.46 19.29
C GLU A 151 6.39 -2.95 18.42
#